data_AF-A0A0N0TFX3-F1
#
_entry.id   AF-A0A0N0TFX3-F1
#
_cell.length_a   1.000
_cell.length_b   1.000
_cell.length_c   1.000
_cell.angle_alpha   90.00
_cell.angle_beta   90.00
_cell.angle_gamma   90.00
#
_symmetry.space_group_name_H-M   'P 1'
#
loop_
_entity.id
_entity.type
_entity.pdbx_description
1 polymer ?
#
loop_
_entity_poly.entity_id
_entity_poly.type
_entity_poly.pdbx_seq_one_letter_code
_entity_poly.pdbx_strand_id
1 'polypeptide(L)'
;MAADQLPAEVGEFVTYLNGLQTRLDPSGGWCAVFWRRDPDGMRACLDGREMPPWDVVEALLQDLAAQHGPGSAGPETDRARALHATALAAYDARPGGRDALGDRLDVMLREQKYAAERQAALARRLAAATTREQADALRLDLAWARDDHERAGARCAELRARMACVDGRERGVFPAAWGAAEATHGGAASSPAGDPPGHGTPSAVTGAVGRQDARNGTRHDTRHGAVAPEAGPRHDTRHDPPYGTVAPESRAPSPATVPEQRKRRRGGARFAGMADEVAGPVPVPPSTLPAPAPATAGRTLRGARFAGAVEEAVRRPAREADAGGADDRAQVGRTVEVLARLRGEGRSGEAHALLAEVAAWEPARFPLLAERLRQAGLEADWQTLLWEAAALPAGRLVAAADALVEAGRPADGRQMLRQGTARPPGEVGHAILGLVAEGRHREVRVLLDAYVRARTPEEAARSAEPEPRRLVPLLLEAARGVSNERHWDLVHALRVAGFAV
;
A
#
# COMPACT_ATOMS: atom_id res chain seq x y z
N MET A 1 32.83 -17.22 17.51
CA MET A 1 31.59 -16.78 16.83
C MET A 1 31.92 -16.66 15.36
N ALA A 2 31.74 -17.73 14.58
CA ALA A 2 31.82 -17.59 13.13
C ALA A 2 30.58 -16.81 12.67
N ALA A 3 30.76 -15.80 11.82
CA ALA A 3 29.62 -15.26 11.09
C ALA A 3 29.15 -16.34 10.12
N ASP A 4 27.85 -16.68 10.14
CA ASP A 4 27.25 -17.55 9.13
C ASP A 4 27.49 -16.91 7.76
N GLN A 5 28.42 -17.46 6.99
CA GLN A 5 28.60 -17.07 5.61
C GLN A 5 27.38 -17.56 4.82
N LEU A 6 26.79 -16.67 4.03
CA LEU A 6 25.72 -17.06 3.11
C LEU A 6 26.28 -18.12 2.13
N PRO A 7 25.48 -19.13 1.73
CA PRO A 7 25.88 -20.06 0.67
C PRO A 7 26.30 -19.30 -0.59
N ALA A 8 27.30 -19.80 -1.30
CA ALA A 8 27.89 -19.10 -2.45
C ALA A 8 26.84 -18.78 -3.52
N GLU A 9 25.89 -19.71 -3.72
CA GLU A 9 24.76 -19.62 -4.64
C GLU A 9 23.81 -18.47 -4.25
N VAL A 10 23.58 -18.28 -2.94
CA VAL A 10 22.79 -17.15 -2.42
C VAL A 10 23.54 -15.84 -2.65
N GLY A 11 24.86 -15.80 -2.43
CA GLY A 11 25.70 -14.65 -2.72
C GLY A 11 25.72 -14.25 -4.20
N GLU A 12 25.76 -15.23 -5.11
CA GLU A 12 25.69 -15.01 -6.55
C GLU A 12 24.33 -14.43 -6.97
N PHE A 13 23.22 -15.02 -6.50
CA PHE A 13 21.88 -14.49 -6.78
C PHE A 13 21.66 -13.10 -6.17
N VAL A 14 22.19 -12.84 -4.97
CA VAL A 14 22.15 -11.50 -4.35
C VAL A 14 22.93 -10.48 -5.17
N THR A 15 24.11 -10.85 -5.68
CA THR A 15 24.91 -9.98 -6.56
C THR A 15 24.15 -9.68 -7.86
N TYR A 16 23.51 -10.70 -8.44
CA TYR A 16 22.63 -10.55 -9.60
C TYR A 16 21.44 -9.61 -9.30
N LEU A 17 20.74 -9.81 -8.18
CA LEU A 17 19.56 -9.03 -7.80
C LEU A 17 19.90 -7.55 -7.54
N ASN A 18 21.03 -7.28 -6.89
CA ASN A 18 21.54 -5.91 -6.73
C ASN A 18 21.87 -5.28 -8.09
N GLY A 19 22.52 -6.04 -8.99
CA GLY A 19 22.80 -5.59 -10.37
C GLY A 19 21.54 -5.37 -11.23
N LEU A 20 20.48 -6.13 -11.00
CA LEU A 20 19.16 -5.89 -11.60
C LEU A 20 18.57 -4.59 -11.04
N GLN A 21 18.60 -4.38 -9.73
CA GLN A 21 18.04 -3.19 -9.09
C GLN A 21 18.72 -1.90 -9.54
N THR A 22 20.05 -1.87 -9.70
CA THR A 22 20.76 -0.65 -10.16
C THR A 22 20.42 -0.23 -11.59
N ARG A 23 19.78 -1.11 -12.36
CA ARG A 23 19.31 -0.84 -13.74
C ARG A 23 17.83 -0.44 -13.81
N LEU A 24 17.13 -0.37 -12.68
CA LEU A 24 15.73 0.00 -12.59
C LEU A 24 15.57 1.41 -12.05
N ASP A 25 14.68 2.20 -12.64
CA ASP A 25 14.18 3.43 -12.02
C ASP A 25 13.59 3.14 -10.62
N PRO A 26 14.14 3.70 -9.52
CA PRO A 26 13.64 3.48 -8.17
C PRO A 26 12.32 4.22 -7.87
N SER A 27 11.90 5.14 -8.75
CA SER A 27 10.69 5.94 -8.61
C SER A 27 9.47 5.39 -9.37
N GLY A 28 9.70 4.47 -10.31
CA GLY A 28 8.68 3.87 -11.17
C GLY A 28 8.53 2.34 -11.04
N GLY A 29 7.56 1.80 -11.79
CA GLY A 29 7.34 0.37 -11.93
C GLY A 29 6.91 -0.38 -10.65
N TRP A 30 6.93 -1.70 -10.72
CA TRP A 30 6.73 -2.59 -9.58
C TRP A 30 7.82 -2.44 -8.52
N CYS A 31 9.06 -2.11 -8.91
CA CYS A 31 10.17 -1.83 -8.02
C CYS A 31 9.79 -0.76 -6.97
N ALA A 32 9.27 0.39 -7.41
CA ALA A 32 8.79 1.44 -6.51
C ALA A 32 7.59 1.02 -5.67
N VAL A 33 6.71 0.14 -6.17
CA VAL A 33 5.57 -0.41 -5.41
C VAL A 33 6.07 -1.33 -4.29
N PHE A 34 7.01 -2.25 -4.58
CA PHE A 34 7.58 -3.17 -3.61
C PHE A 34 8.35 -2.44 -2.51
N TRP A 35 9.18 -1.46 -2.86
CA TRP A 35 9.89 -0.62 -1.89
C TRP A 35 8.95 0.20 -1.00
N ARG A 36 7.80 0.65 -1.53
CA ARG A 36 6.79 1.38 -0.77
C ARG A 36 5.98 0.46 0.16
N ARG A 37 5.72 -0.79 -0.24
CA ARG A 37 4.92 -1.77 0.50
C ARG A 37 5.71 -2.50 1.59
N ASP A 38 6.96 -2.89 1.31
CA ASP A 38 7.81 -3.68 2.22
C ASP A 38 9.30 -3.32 2.08
N PRO A 39 9.73 -2.13 2.54
CA PRO A 39 11.13 -1.70 2.43
C PRO A 39 12.09 -2.53 3.29
N ASP A 40 11.60 -3.18 4.36
CA ASP A 40 12.40 -4.10 5.18
C ASP A 40 12.56 -5.46 4.49
N GLY A 41 11.51 -5.99 3.87
CA GLY A 41 11.56 -7.21 3.06
C GLY A 41 12.42 -7.06 1.81
N MET A 42 12.35 -5.91 1.11
CA MET A 42 13.25 -5.60 -0.01
C MET A 42 14.71 -5.58 0.44
N ARG A 43 15.03 -4.89 1.55
CA ARG A 43 16.37 -4.94 2.15
C ARG A 43 16.78 -6.35 2.55
N ALA A 44 15.89 -7.13 3.16
CA ALA A 44 16.20 -8.51 3.54
C ALA A 44 16.52 -9.41 2.33
N CYS A 45 15.87 -9.18 1.17
CA CYS A 45 16.19 -9.88 -0.07
C CYS A 45 17.54 -9.46 -0.65
N LEU A 46 17.84 -8.16 -0.65
CA LEU A 46 19.11 -7.61 -1.18
C LEU A 46 20.31 -7.87 -0.27
N ASP A 47 20.08 -8.10 1.03
CA ASP A 47 21.09 -8.56 1.99
C ASP A 47 21.29 -10.10 1.96
N GLY A 48 20.51 -10.84 1.16
CA GLY A 48 20.49 -12.32 1.20
C GLY A 48 19.95 -12.94 2.49
N ARG A 49 19.37 -12.11 3.38
CA ARG A 49 18.76 -12.55 4.65
C ARG A 49 17.46 -13.30 4.44
N GLU A 50 16.78 -13.05 3.32
CA GLU A 50 15.59 -13.76 2.85
C GLU A 50 15.68 -14.00 1.34
N MET A 51 15.06 -15.07 0.84
CA MET A 51 14.86 -15.24 -0.60
C MET A 51 13.57 -14.54 -1.05
N PRO A 52 13.61 -13.73 -2.12
CA PRO A 52 12.41 -13.14 -2.72
C PRO A 52 11.54 -14.23 -3.36
N PRO A 53 10.21 -14.11 -3.30
CA PRO A 53 9.30 -14.90 -4.13
C PRO A 53 9.60 -14.71 -5.63
N TRP A 54 9.39 -15.75 -6.46
CA TRP A 54 9.63 -15.63 -7.90
C TRP A 54 8.78 -14.53 -8.55
N ASP A 55 7.53 -14.35 -8.10
CA ASP A 55 6.61 -13.34 -8.65
C ASP A 55 7.08 -11.88 -8.41
N VAL A 56 7.94 -11.66 -7.41
CA VAL A 56 8.62 -10.37 -7.20
C VAL A 56 9.76 -10.19 -8.19
N VAL A 57 10.58 -11.23 -8.42
CA VAL A 57 11.69 -11.20 -9.40
C VAL A 57 11.14 -11.00 -10.82
N GLU A 58 10.06 -11.69 -11.18
CA GLU A 58 9.40 -11.59 -12.48
C GLU A 58 8.84 -10.18 -12.74
N ALA A 59 8.27 -9.54 -11.73
CA ALA A 59 7.80 -8.15 -11.83
C ALA A 59 8.96 -7.13 -12.00
N LEU A 60 10.11 -7.34 -11.33
CA LEU A 60 11.31 -6.52 -11.55
C LEU A 60 11.89 -6.70 -12.96
N LEU A 61 11.80 -7.91 -13.53
CA LEU A 61 12.18 -8.18 -14.92
C LEU A 61 11.21 -7.53 -15.93
N GLN A 62 9.92 -7.45 -15.60
CA GLN A 62 8.93 -6.71 -16.39
C GLN A 62 9.22 -5.20 -16.40
N ASP A 63 9.59 -4.62 -15.26
CA ASP A 63 10.03 -3.21 -15.20
C ASP A 63 11.28 -2.97 -16.07
N LEU A 64 12.25 -3.89 -16.02
CA LEU A 64 13.46 -3.82 -16.84
C LEU A 64 13.12 -3.84 -18.34
N ALA A 65 12.23 -4.75 -18.74
CA ALA A 65 11.76 -4.89 -20.12
C ALA A 65 10.95 -3.67 -20.59
N ALA A 66 10.17 -3.04 -19.71
CA ALA A 66 9.46 -1.79 -20.01
C ALA A 66 10.43 -0.62 -20.25
N GLN A 67 11.57 -0.59 -19.54
CA GLN A 67 12.59 0.46 -19.65
C GLN A 67 13.57 0.25 -20.83
N HIS A 68 13.88 -1.01 -21.19
CA HIS A 68 14.93 -1.34 -22.18
C HIS A 68 14.42 -2.02 -23.47
N GLY A 69 13.11 -2.29 -23.55
CA GLY A 69 12.47 -2.97 -24.68
C GLY A 69 12.47 -4.50 -24.57
N PRO A 70 11.58 -5.19 -25.30
CA PRO A 70 11.31 -6.62 -25.11
C PRO A 70 12.45 -7.55 -25.57
N GLY A 71 13.38 -7.05 -26.40
CA GLY A 71 14.43 -7.87 -27.04
C GLY A 71 15.46 -8.48 -26.07
N SER A 72 15.58 -7.98 -24.83
CA SER A 72 16.48 -8.54 -23.81
C SER A 72 15.78 -9.37 -22.74
N ALA A 73 14.44 -9.40 -22.69
CA ALA A 73 13.70 -9.90 -21.54
C ALA A 73 13.78 -11.43 -21.36
N GLY A 74 13.74 -12.20 -22.45
CA GLY A 74 13.74 -13.67 -22.40
C GLY A 74 15.01 -14.26 -21.78
N PRO A 75 16.20 -14.06 -22.38
CA PRO A 75 17.46 -14.59 -21.86
C PRO A 75 17.80 -14.11 -20.43
N GLU A 76 17.41 -12.87 -20.10
CA GLU A 76 17.58 -12.32 -18.75
C GLU A 76 16.66 -13.04 -17.74
N THR A 77 15.41 -13.35 -18.12
CA THR A 77 14.47 -14.11 -17.28
C THR A 77 14.93 -15.55 -17.05
N ASP A 78 15.43 -16.23 -18.09
CA ASP A 78 15.94 -17.60 -17.95
C ASP A 78 17.18 -17.64 -17.04
N ARG A 79 18.09 -16.67 -17.19
CA ARG A 79 19.25 -16.49 -16.30
C ARG A 79 18.81 -16.24 -14.85
N ALA A 80 17.88 -15.31 -14.63
CA ALA A 80 17.35 -15.00 -13.31
C ALA A 80 16.72 -16.24 -12.66
N ARG A 81 15.99 -17.04 -13.43
CA ARG A 81 15.31 -18.27 -12.98
C ARG A 81 16.31 -19.36 -12.58
N ALA A 82 17.38 -19.55 -13.35
CA ALA A 82 18.45 -20.50 -13.02
C ALA A 82 19.20 -20.11 -11.73
N LEU A 83 19.57 -18.83 -11.59
CA LEU A 83 20.23 -18.31 -10.38
C LEU A 83 19.31 -18.39 -9.16
N HIS A 84 18.04 -17.97 -9.30
CA HIS A 84 17.05 -18.02 -8.23
C HIS A 84 16.82 -19.45 -7.74
N ALA A 85 16.58 -20.41 -8.64
CA ALA A 85 16.35 -21.81 -8.26
C ALA A 85 17.54 -22.43 -7.52
N THR A 86 18.76 -22.14 -7.97
CA THR A 86 20.00 -22.64 -7.35
C THR A 86 20.20 -22.04 -5.96
N ALA A 87 20.07 -20.72 -5.83
CA ALA A 87 20.12 -20.02 -4.55
C ALA A 87 19.03 -20.46 -3.58
N LEU A 88 17.80 -20.70 -4.06
CA LEU A 88 16.66 -21.13 -3.25
C LEU A 88 16.89 -22.52 -2.66
N ALA A 89 17.41 -23.45 -3.47
CA ALA A 89 17.76 -24.79 -3.01
C ALA A 89 18.88 -24.77 -1.95
N ALA A 90 19.91 -23.94 -2.14
CA ALA A 90 20.98 -23.76 -1.15
C ALA A 90 20.48 -23.08 0.15
N TYR A 91 19.60 -22.09 0.03
CA TYR A 91 19.00 -21.38 1.16
C TYR A 91 18.13 -22.29 2.03
N ASP A 92 17.34 -23.17 1.41
CA ASP A 92 16.43 -24.11 2.08
C ASP A 92 17.16 -25.31 2.70
N ALA A 93 18.33 -25.68 2.17
CA ALA A 93 19.16 -26.78 2.67
C ALA A 93 19.99 -26.43 3.93
N ARG A 94 19.94 -25.18 4.41
CA ARG A 94 20.65 -24.75 5.63
C ARG A 94 20.04 -25.36 6.90
N PRO A 95 20.80 -25.48 8.00
CA PRO A 95 20.26 -25.90 9.30
C PRO A 95 19.02 -25.09 9.72
N GLY A 96 17.92 -25.76 10.04
CA GLY A 96 16.64 -25.13 10.37
C GLY A 96 15.83 -24.58 9.18
N GLY A 97 16.31 -24.75 7.94
CA GLY A 97 15.60 -24.32 6.73
C GLY A 97 14.21 -24.93 6.60
N ARG A 98 14.05 -26.20 6.98
CA ARG A 98 12.76 -26.90 6.95
C ARG A 98 11.73 -26.33 7.94
N ASP A 99 12.17 -25.91 9.12
CA ASP A 99 11.31 -25.24 10.12
C ASP A 99 10.97 -23.82 9.66
N ALA A 100 11.94 -23.10 9.09
CA ALA A 100 11.74 -21.76 8.54
C ALA A 100 10.74 -21.74 7.37
N LEU A 101 10.72 -22.79 6.52
CA LEU A 101 9.69 -22.99 5.50
C LEU A 101 8.29 -23.19 6.12
N GLY A 102 8.21 -23.95 7.23
CA GLY A 102 6.97 -24.15 7.98
C GLY A 102 6.44 -22.85 8.60
N ASP A 103 7.28 -22.11 9.33
CA ASP A 103 6.96 -20.79 9.89
C ASP A 103 6.48 -19.81 8.79
N ARG A 104 7.10 -19.84 7.60
CA ARG A 104 6.71 -18.99 6.45
C ARG A 104 5.41 -19.43 5.80
N LEU A 105 5.13 -20.74 5.74
CA LEU A 105 3.84 -21.26 5.29
C LEU A 105 2.70 -20.86 6.23
N ASP A 106 2.91 -20.95 7.55
CA ASP A 106 1.94 -20.51 8.56
C ASP A 106 1.61 -19.01 8.44
N VAL A 107 2.59 -18.17 8.10
CA VAL A 107 2.36 -16.75 7.78
C VAL A 107 1.53 -16.64 6.49
N MET A 108 1.95 -17.29 5.40
CA MET A 108 1.27 -17.17 4.11
C MET A 108 -0.17 -17.71 4.13
N LEU A 109 -0.47 -18.72 4.96
CA LEU A 109 -1.84 -19.22 5.17
C LEU A 109 -2.74 -18.21 5.89
N ARG A 110 -2.18 -17.41 6.82
CA ARG A 110 -2.91 -16.29 7.43
C ARG A 110 -3.19 -15.19 6.42
N GLU A 111 -2.21 -14.83 5.58
CA GLU A 111 -2.38 -13.84 4.51
C GLU A 111 -3.40 -14.32 3.45
N GLN A 112 -3.32 -15.58 3.02
CA GLN A 112 -4.28 -16.17 2.08
C GLN A 112 -5.72 -16.12 2.62
N LYS A 113 -5.90 -16.42 3.90
CA LYS A 113 -7.20 -16.32 4.59
C LYS A 113 -7.67 -14.86 4.66
N TYR A 114 -6.80 -13.94 5.07
CA TYR A 114 -7.11 -12.51 5.14
C TYR A 114 -7.53 -11.95 3.77
N ALA A 115 -6.80 -12.28 2.70
CA ALA A 115 -7.14 -11.88 1.34
C ALA A 115 -8.51 -12.45 0.90
N ALA A 116 -8.82 -13.71 1.24
CA ALA A 116 -10.13 -14.31 0.97
C ALA A 116 -11.28 -13.61 1.73
N GLU A 117 -11.07 -13.28 3.01
CA GLU A 117 -12.02 -12.55 3.85
C GLU A 117 -12.26 -11.13 3.32
N ARG A 118 -11.18 -10.44 2.90
CA ARG A 118 -11.22 -9.10 2.27
C ARG A 118 -11.96 -9.14 0.93
N GLN A 119 -11.66 -10.13 0.07
CA GLN A 119 -12.37 -10.35 -1.19
C GLN A 119 -13.88 -10.57 -0.96
N ALA A 120 -14.26 -11.38 0.04
CA ALA A 120 -15.66 -11.62 0.37
C ALA A 120 -16.34 -10.36 0.95
N ALA A 121 -15.64 -9.55 1.75
CA ALA A 121 -16.15 -8.29 2.28
C ALA A 121 -16.38 -7.24 1.18
N LEU A 122 -15.42 -7.10 0.25
CA LEU A 122 -15.53 -6.21 -0.91
C LEU A 122 -16.65 -6.65 -1.86
N ALA A 123 -16.81 -7.95 -2.11
CA ALA A 123 -17.92 -8.47 -2.90
C ALA A 123 -19.30 -8.15 -2.28
N ARG A 124 -19.44 -8.25 -0.94
CA ARG A 124 -20.67 -7.83 -0.23
C ARG A 124 -20.91 -6.32 -0.32
N ARG A 125 -19.86 -5.49 -0.14
CA ARG A 125 -19.94 -4.03 -0.30
C ARG A 125 -20.36 -3.65 -1.73
N LEU A 126 -19.81 -4.32 -2.75
CA LEU A 126 -20.13 -4.09 -4.16
C LEU A 126 -21.59 -4.44 -4.49
N ALA A 127 -22.13 -5.51 -3.92
CA ALA A 127 -23.55 -5.87 -4.07
C ALA A 127 -24.51 -4.89 -3.39
N ALA A 128 -24.04 -4.17 -2.36
CA ALA A 128 -24.80 -3.14 -1.65
C ALA A 128 -24.52 -1.70 -2.14
N ALA A 129 -23.73 -1.54 -3.21
CA ALA A 129 -23.36 -0.22 -3.72
C ALA A 129 -24.57 0.50 -4.35
N THR A 130 -24.81 1.74 -3.93
CA THR A 130 -25.97 2.53 -4.39
C THR A 130 -25.64 3.52 -5.51
N THR A 131 -24.35 3.79 -5.75
CA THR A 131 -23.88 4.67 -6.83
C THR A 131 -22.91 3.95 -7.77
N ARG A 132 -22.81 4.46 -9.01
CA ARG A 132 -21.90 3.92 -10.03
C ARG A 132 -20.43 4.05 -9.60
N GLU A 133 -20.06 5.22 -9.10
CA GLU A 133 -18.71 5.56 -8.63
C GLU A 133 -18.26 4.64 -7.48
N GLN A 134 -19.14 4.44 -6.49
CA GLN A 134 -18.89 3.52 -5.37
C GLN A 134 -18.67 2.09 -5.88
N ALA A 135 -19.48 1.65 -6.85
CA ALA A 135 -19.35 0.32 -7.43
C ALA A 135 -18.07 0.17 -8.27
N ASP A 136 -17.60 1.23 -8.95
CA ASP A 136 -16.36 1.17 -9.73
C ASP A 136 -15.10 1.21 -8.86
N ALA A 137 -15.08 2.00 -7.78
CA ALA A 137 -14.02 1.94 -6.78
C ALA A 137 -13.94 0.54 -6.13
N LEU A 138 -15.07 -0.02 -5.72
CA LEU A 138 -15.13 -1.36 -5.13
C LEU A 138 -14.77 -2.49 -6.12
N ARG A 139 -14.99 -2.31 -7.43
CA ARG A 139 -14.51 -3.24 -8.47
C ARG A 139 -12.98 -3.24 -8.56
N LEU A 140 -12.35 -2.07 -8.47
CA LEU A 140 -10.90 -1.94 -8.47
C LEU A 140 -10.31 -2.61 -7.23
N ASP A 141 -10.81 -2.28 -6.03
CA ASP A 141 -10.37 -2.92 -4.77
C ASP A 141 -10.55 -4.44 -4.80
N LEU A 142 -11.65 -4.93 -5.38
CA LEU A 142 -11.93 -6.35 -5.50
C LEU A 142 -10.98 -7.05 -6.49
N ALA A 143 -10.51 -6.37 -7.53
CA ALA A 143 -9.49 -6.89 -8.44
C ALA A 143 -8.14 -7.04 -7.72
N TRP A 144 -7.73 -6.03 -6.94
CA TRP A 144 -6.53 -6.11 -6.10
C TRP A 144 -6.61 -7.22 -5.05
N ALA A 145 -7.76 -7.37 -4.37
CA ALA A 145 -7.94 -8.42 -3.37
C ALA A 145 -7.91 -9.85 -3.98
N ARG A 146 -8.29 -10.00 -5.25
CA ARG A 146 -8.15 -11.26 -5.99
C ARG A 146 -6.69 -11.57 -6.33
N ASP A 147 -5.94 -10.60 -6.87
CA ASP A 147 -4.50 -10.77 -7.15
C ASP A 147 -3.70 -11.06 -5.86
N ASP A 148 -3.94 -10.33 -4.76
CA ASP A 148 -3.34 -10.63 -3.44
C ASP A 148 -3.67 -12.08 -3.00
N HIS A 149 -4.91 -12.57 -3.19
CA HIS A 149 -5.30 -13.95 -2.83
C HIS A 149 -4.68 -15.02 -3.74
N GLU A 150 -4.62 -14.78 -5.06
CA GLU A 150 -3.99 -15.68 -6.02
C GLU A 150 -2.48 -15.79 -5.77
N ARG A 151 -1.79 -14.67 -5.51
CA ARG A 151 -0.36 -14.67 -5.11
C ARG A 151 -0.13 -15.40 -3.80
N ALA A 152 -0.96 -15.17 -2.78
CA ALA A 152 -0.85 -15.88 -1.52
C ALA A 152 -1.07 -17.40 -1.69
N GLY A 153 -2.03 -17.80 -2.54
CA GLY A 153 -2.28 -19.18 -2.90
C GLY A 153 -1.10 -19.85 -3.63
N ALA A 154 -0.53 -19.16 -4.62
CA ALA A 154 0.65 -19.62 -5.36
C ALA A 154 1.86 -19.80 -4.43
N ARG A 155 2.13 -18.83 -3.55
CA ARG A 155 3.23 -18.91 -2.56
C ARG A 155 2.99 -20.02 -1.54
N CYS A 156 1.75 -20.27 -1.11
CA CYS A 156 1.39 -21.44 -0.30
C CYS A 156 1.66 -22.78 -1.02
N ALA A 157 1.46 -22.86 -2.34
CA ALA A 157 1.78 -24.04 -3.12
C ALA A 157 3.31 -24.23 -3.27
N GLU A 158 4.04 -23.16 -3.58
CA GLU A 158 5.51 -23.13 -3.69
C GLU A 158 6.18 -23.60 -2.39
N LEU A 159 5.78 -23.03 -1.25
CA LEU A 159 6.35 -23.38 0.06
C LEU A 159 6.13 -24.87 0.41
N ARG A 160 4.93 -25.41 0.14
CA ARG A 160 4.65 -26.85 0.31
C ARG A 160 5.50 -27.73 -0.59
N ALA A 161 5.71 -27.33 -1.86
CA ALA A 161 6.55 -28.08 -2.79
C ALA A 161 8.03 -28.07 -2.36
N ARG A 162 8.52 -26.93 -1.86
CA ARG A 162 9.87 -26.78 -1.29
C ARG A 162 10.06 -27.63 -0.03
N MET A 163 9.10 -27.61 0.90
CA MET A 163 9.08 -28.50 2.07
C MET A 163 9.15 -29.97 1.65
N ALA A 164 8.32 -30.40 0.70
CA ALA A 164 8.34 -31.77 0.19
C ALA A 164 9.68 -32.17 -0.46
N CYS A 165 10.37 -31.22 -1.11
CA CYS A 165 11.69 -31.44 -1.69
C CYS A 165 12.77 -31.63 -0.60
N VAL A 166 12.75 -30.81 0.46
CA VAL A 166 13.63 -30.98 1.63
C VAL A 166 13.35 -32.30 2.35
N ASP A 167 12.07 -32.58 2.65
CA ASP A 167 11.62 -33.84 3.27
C ASP A 167 11.98 -35.07 2.41
N GLY A 168 12.07 -34.93 1.08
CA GLY A 168 12.52 -35.98 0.16
C GLY A 168 14.02 -36.26 0.28
N ARG A 169 14.84 -35.19 0.28
CA ARG A 169 16.30 -35.27 0.46
C ARG A 169 16.69 -35.88 1.80
N GLU A 170 16.04 -35.48 2.89
CA GLU A 170 16.29 -36.04 4.23
C GLU A 170 15.97 -37.55 4.32
N ARG A 171 14.99 -38.02 3.53
CA ARG A 171 14.64 -39.46 3.44
C ARG A 171 15.48 -40.23 2.41
N GLY A 172 16.46 -39.61 1.77
CA GLY A 172 17.26 -40.24 0.70
C GLY A 172 16.47 -40.54 -0.59
N VAL A 173 15.26 -40.00 -0.72
CA VAL A 173 14.40 -40.16 -1.89
C VAL A 173 14.60 -38.95 -2.80
N PHE A 174 15.52 -39.06 -3.76
CA PHE A 174 15.74 -38.03 -4.77
C PHE A 174 14.49 -37.85 -5.65
N PRO A 175 13.82 -36.69 -5.64
CA PRO A 175 12.79 -36.39 -6.63
C PRO A 175 13.45 -36.16 -7.99
N ALA A 176 12.77 -36.55 -9.08
CA ALA A 176 13.16 -36.10 -10.41
C ALA A 176 13.19 -34.57 -10.45
N ALA A 177 14.18 -34.00 -11.15
CA ALA A 177 14.50 -32.58 -11.09
C ALA A 177 13.32 -31.69 -11.53
N TRP A 178 13.27 -30.48 -10.96
CA TRP A 178 12.29 -29.46 -11.34
C TRP A 178 12.60 -28.92 -12.74
N GLY A 179 11.96 -29.47 -13.77
CA GLY A 179 12.07 -29.00 -15.15
C GLY A 179 11.38 -29.94 -16.14
N ALA A 180 10.73 -29.37 -17.16
CA ALA A 180 10.03 -30.07 -18.25
C ALA A 180 8.80 -30.92 -17.84
N ALA A 181 7.66 -30.24 -17.68
CA ALA A 181 6.36 -30.85 -17.95
C ALA A 181 6.01 -30.68 -19.45
N GLU A 182 6.69 -31.41 -20.34
CA GLU A 182 6.19 -31.81 -21.66
C GLU A 182 7.11 -32.86 -22.32
N ALA A 183 6.59 -33.57 -23.34
CA ALA A 183 7.25 -34.66 -24.08
C ALA A 183 7.39 -36.04 -23.39
N THR A 184 6.27 -36.57 -22.89
CA THR A 184 6.06 -38.02 -22.92
C THR A 184 6.10 -38.50 -24.37
N HIS A 185 7.06 -39.33 -24.79
CA HIS A 185 6.93 -40.36 -25.85
C HIS A 185 8.22 -41.24 -25.94
N GLY A 186 8.17 -42.43 -25.33
CA GLY A 186 8.87 -43.67 -25.70
C GLY A 186 10.40 -43.72 -25.90
N GLY A 187 11.09 -44.63 -25.20
CA GLY A 187 12.40 -45.12 -25.64
C GLY A 187 13.31 -45.67 -24.53
N ALA A 188 13.38 -47.00 -24.42
CA ALA A 188 14.18 -47.73 -23.42
C ALA A 188 15.68 -47.37 -23.39
N ALA A 189 16.28 -47.50 -22.21
CA ALA A 189 17.71 -47.31 -21.99
C ALA A 189 18.58 -48.42 -22.62
N SER A 190 19.73 -48.04 -23.17
CA SER A 190 20.96 -48.86 -23.26
C SER A 190 22.16 -47.96 -23.58
N SER A 191 23.28 -48.18 -22.89
CA SER A 191 24.58 -47.52 -23.14
C SER A 191 25.66 -48.60 -23.40
N PRO A 192 26.95 -48.27 -23.66
CA PRO A 192 27.41 -47.99 -25.02
C PRO A 192 28.62 -48.86 -25.44
N ALA A 193 28.75 -49.20 -26.72
CA ALA A 193 30.01 -49.71 -27.31
C ALA A 193 30.03 -49.65 -28.85
N GLY A 194 31.14 -49.19 -29.44
CA GLY A 194 31.59 -49.57 -30.80
C GLY A 194 31.37 -48.57 -31.94
N ASP A 195 32.42 -47.82 -32.29
CA ASP A 195 32.67 -47.28 -33.65
C ASP A 195 33.27 -48.38 -34.58
N PRO A 196 33.53 -48.13 -35.87
CA PRO A 196 32.65 -48.10 -37.05
C PRO A 196 33.08 -49.27 -38.01
N PRO A 197 33.08 -49.25 -39.37
CA PRO A 197 32.55 -48.32 -40.39
C PRO A 197 31.77 -48.99 -41.56
N GLY A 198 31.32 -48.19 -42.55
CA GLY A 198 30.87 -48.71 -43.85
C GLY A 198 30.20 -47.66 -44.76
N HIS A 199 30.85 -47.28 -45.86
CA HIS A 199 30.29 -46.38 -46.89
C HIS A 199 29.25 -47.09 -47.79
N GLY A 200 28.22 -46.37 -48.25
CA GLY A 200 27.28 -46.90 -49.26
C GLY A 200 26.07 -46.00 -49.61
N THR A 201 26.29 -44.94 -50.39
CA THR A 201 25.26 -44.30 -51.23
C THR A 201 25.20 -44.99 -52.61
N PRO A 202 24.23 -44.72 -53.52
CA PRO A 202 23.07 -43.80 -53.49
C PRO A 202 21.72 -44.60 -53.54
N SER A 203 20.53 -44.17 -54.00
CA SER A 203 20.11 -42.98 -54.79
C SER A 203 18.59 -42.66 -54.72
N ALA A 204 18.23 -41.59 -55.42
CA ALA A 204 16.98 -41.20 -56.11
C ALA A 204 15.77 -42.19 -56.15
N VAL A 205 14.50 -41.74 -56.20
CA VAL A 205 14.01 -40.72 -57.16
C VAL A 205 12.69 -40.00 -56.76
N THR A 206 12.50 -38.86 -57.42
CA THR A 206 11.38 -37.90 -57.51
C THR A 206 9.91 -38.36 -57.42
N GLY A 207 9.02 -37.41 -57.09
CA GLY A 207 7.59 -37.42 -57.49
C GLY A 207 6.61 -37.16 -56.34
N ALA A 208 6.34 -35.93 -55.87
CA ALA A 208 5.83 -34.72 -56.53
C ALA A 208 4.30 -34.75 -56.85
N VAL A 209 3.57 -33.90 -56.10
CA VAL A 209 2.24 -33.29 -56.39
C VAL A 209 0.98 -34.18 -56.42
N GLY A 210 -0.01 -33.82 -55.59
CA GLY A 210 -1.38 -34.36 -55.64
C GLY A 210 -2.35 -33.63 -54.70
N ARG A 211 -2.96 -32.52 -55.17
CA ARG A 211 -3.97 -31.72 -54.45
C ARG A 211 -5.39 -32.13 -54.87
N GLN A 212 -6.29 -32.35 -53.91
CA GLN A 212 -7.77 -32.12 -53.94
C GLN A 212 -8.34 -32.53 -52.56
N ASP A 213 -9.08 -31.74 -51.78
CA ASP A 213 -10.40 -31.09 -51.97
C ASP A 213 -11.63 -32.03 -51.83
N ALA A 214 -12.23 -32.09 -50.63
CA ALA A 214 -13.68 -32.32 -50.31
C ALA A 214 -13.87 -32.31 -48.77
N ARG A 215 -14.55 -31.35 -48.13
CA ARG A 215 -16.02 -31.12 -48.03
C ARG A 215 -16.83 -32.20 -47.28
N ASN A 216 -17.10 -31.91 -45.99
CA ASN A 216 -18.42 -31.84 -45.31
C ASN A 216 -19.48 -32.95 -45.56
N GLY A 217 -20.05 -33.57 -44.51
CA GLY A 217 -21.33 -34.29 -44.65
C GLY A 217 -21.73 -35.32 -43.58
N THR A 218 -22.17 -34.84 -42.42
CA THR A 218 -23.22 -35.38 -41.51
C THR A 218 -24.07 -36.60 -41.98
N ARG A 219 -24.27 -37.62 -41.12
CA ARG A 219 -25.57 -38.05 -40.48
C ARG A 219 -25.63 -39.50 -39.97
N HIS A 220 -26.39 -39.67 -38.87
CA HIS A 220 -27.20 -40.80 -38.38
C HIS A 220 -26.87 -42.25 -38.80
N ASP A 221 -26.87 -43.17 -37.82
CA ASP A 221 -28.04 -44.06 -37.66
C ASP A 221 -28.30 -44.49 -36.20
N THR A 222 -29.49 -45.03 -35.98
CA THR A 222 -30.08 -45.54 -34.74
C THR A 222 -30.37 -47.04 -34.87
N ARG A 223 -30.33 -47.79 -33.76
CA ARG A 223 -31.38 -48.72 -33.26
C ARG A 223 -30.85 -49.95 -32.50
N HIS A 224 -31.53 -50.22 -31.38
CA HIS A 224 -31.92 -51.50 -30.75
C HIS A 224 -30.92 -52.70 -30.67
N GLY A 225 -30.96 -53.54 -29.63
CA GLY A 225 -31.99 -53.74 -28.60
C GLY A 225 -31.45 -54.39 -27.31
N ALA A 226 -32.36 -54.82 -26.42
CA ALA A 226 -32.09 -55.05 -25.00
C ALA A 226 -32.26 -56.51 -24.54
N VAL A 227 -31.59 -56.87 -23.42
CA VAL A 227 -32.03 -57.88 -22.43
C VAL A 227 -31.58 -57.41 -21.03
N ALA A 228 -32.39 -57.63 -19.99
CA ALA A 228 -32.11 -57.38 -18.56
C ALA A 228 -32.41 -58.67 -17.74
N PRO A 229 -32.07 -58.82 -16.43
CA PRO A 229 -32.82 -58.13 -15.35
C PRO A 229 -32.08 -57.85 -14.00
N GLU A 230 -32.74 -57.05 -13.13
CA GLU A 230 -32.88 -57.12 -11.64
C GLU A 230 -31.68 -57.34 -10.66
N ALA A 231 -31.64 -56.85 -9.40
CA ALA A 231 -32.52 -55.97 -8.58
C ALA A 231 -31.72 -55.28 -7.43
N GLY A 232 -32.35 -54.37 -6.67
CA GLY A 232 -31.75 -53.59 -5.55
C GLY A 232 -31.73 -54.32 -4.17
N PRO A 233 -31.66 -53.63 -3.01
CA PRO A 233 -32.26 -52.31 -2.71
C PRO A 233 -31.35 -51.29 -1.97
N ARG A 234 -31.95 -50.14 -1.59
CA ARG A 234 -31.37 -49.00 -0.85
C ARG A 234 -31.72 -49.08 0.65
N HIS A 235 -31.02 -48.33 1.52
CA HIS A 235 -31.67 -47.52 2.58
C HIS A 235 -30.76 -46.40 3.11
N ASP A 236 -31.38 -45.43 3.78
CA ASP A 236 -30.89 -44.11 4.19
C ASP A 236 -31.19 -43.90 5.69
N THR A 237 -30.32 -43.22 6.47
CA THR A 237 -30.70 -42.48 7.71
C THR A 237 -29.56 -41.63 8.29
N ARG A 238 -29.95 -40.58 9.03
CA ARG A 238 -29.10 -39.59 9.73
C ARG A 238 -28.98 -39.91 11.23
N HIS A 239 -27.96 -39.38 11.91
CA HIS A 239 -27.98 -39.25 13.38
C HIS A 239 -27.19 -38.05 13.92
N ASP A 240 -27.76 -37.40 14.94
CA ASP A 240 -27.16 -36.33 15.75
C ASP A 240 -26.36 -36.89 16.95
N PRO A 241 -25.46 -36.11 17.57
CA PRO A 241 -24.86 -36.41 18.87
C PRO A 241 -25.55 -35.67 20.06
N PRO A 242 -25.77 -36.32 21.22
CA PRO A 242 -26.41 -35.70 22.39
C PRO A 242 -25.44 -35.13 23.45
N TYR A 243 -26.03 -34.40 24.42
CA TYR A 243 -25.40 -33.69 25.55
C TYR A 243 -24.89 -34.61 26.70
N GLY A 244 -23.96 -34.10 27.53
CA GLY A 244 -23.58 -34.72 28.81
C GLY A 244 -22.67 -33.88 29.73
N THR A 245 -23.24 -33.30 30.80
CA THR A 245 -22.57 -32.67 31.97
C THR A 245 -21.97 -33.78 32.88
N VAL A 246 -20.97 -33.66 33.77
CA VAL A 246 -20.77 -32.80 34.97
C VAL A 246 -19.28 -32.80 35.42
N ALA A 247 -18.85 -31.78 36.19
CA ALA A 247 -17.54 -31.70 36.87
C ALA A 247 -17.49 -32.46 38.23
N PRO A 248 -16.30 -32.56 38.87
CA PRO A 248 -16.10 -31.75 40.09
C PRO A 248 -14.69 -31.12 40.25
N GLU A 249 -14.56 -30.25 41.26
CA GLU A 249 -13.38 -29.40 41.54
C GLU A 249 -12.24 -30.11 42.32
N SER A 250 -11.01 -29.60 42.16
CA SER A 250 -9.99 -29.58 43.24
C SER A 250 -8.93 -28.49 43.03
N ARG A 251 -8.24 -28.12 44.11
CA ARG A 251 -7.69 -26.78 44.37
C ARG A 251 -6.16 -26.73 44.31
N ALA A 252 -5.63 -25.63 43.73
CA ALA A 252 -4.29 -25.00 43.77
C ALA A 252 -3.20 -25.55 44.75
N PRO A 253 -1.86 -25.41 44.48
CA PRO A 253 -1.25 -24.18 43.92
C PRO A 253 -0.06 -24.31 42.95
N SER A 254 0.37 -23.16 42.41
CA SER A 254 1.52 -22.96 41.50
C SER A 254 2.89 -22.94 42.19
N PRO A 255 3.97 -23.12 41.42
CA PRO A 255 5.20 -22.34 41.59
C PRO A 255 5.55 -21.49 40.35
N ALA A 256 6.46 -20.53 40.54
CA ALA A 256 6.75 -19.43 39.63
C ALA A 256 7.40 -19.82 38.29
N THR A 257 7.06 -19.10 37.23
CA THR A 257 7.74 -19.14 35.92
C THR A 257 8.87 -18.09 35.85
N VAL A 258 10.03 -18.54 35.36
CA VAL A 258 11.17 -17.68 35.02
C VAL A 258 10.90 -17.00 33.66
N PRO A 259 11.20 -15.69 33.47
CA PRO A 259 10.96 -15.03 32.20
C PRO A 259 11.99 -15.46 31.14
N GLU A 260 11.62 -16.42 30.28
CA GLU A 260 12.41 -16.76 29.10
C GLU A 260 12.45 -15.61 28.08
N GLN A 261 13.63 -15.42 27.49
CA GLN A 261 13.90 -14.40 26.50
C GLN A 261 13.20 -14.74 25.17
N ARG A 262 12.09 -14.07 24.86
CA ARG A 262 11.41 -14.22 23.57
C ARG A 262 12.31 -13.72 22.42
N LYS A 263 12.90 -14.66 21.69
CA LYS A 263 13.54 -14.42 20.38
C LYS A 263 12.58 -13.63 19.49
N ARG A 264 13.03 -12.50 18.93
CA ARG A 264 12.28 -11.73 17.93
C ARG A 264 12.09 -12.59 16.67
N ARG A 265 10.84 -12.92 16.32
CA ARG A 265 10.52 -13.57 15.04
C ARG A 265 10.84 -12.61 13.90
N ARG A 266 11.58 -13.09 12.89
CA ARG A 266 11.91 -12.34 11.68
C ARG A 266 10.69 -12.36 10.75
N GLY A 267 10.18 -11.18 10.39
CA GLY A 267 8.94 -11.03 9.64
C GLY A 267 9.19 -10.82 8.16
N GLY A 268 9.30 -11.92 7.42
CA GLY A 268 9.50 -11.92 5.96
C GLY A 268 8.22 -12.23 5.20
N ALA A 269 7.86 -11.35 4.25
CA ALA A 269 6.69 -11.34 3.36
C ALA A 269 5.50 -10.44 3.79
N ARG A 270 5.58 -9.13 3.50
CA ARG A 270 4.43 -8.21 3.49
C ARG A 270 4.00 -7.74 2.09
N PHE A 271 4.49 -8.40 1.03
CA PHE A 271 4.12 -8.14 -0.36
C PHE A 271 2.66 -8.49 -0.76
N ALA A 272 1.76 -8.79 0.20
CA ALA A 272 0.39 -9.24 -0.06
C ALA A 272 -0.64 -8.81 1.00
N GLY A 273 -0.49 -7.61 1.58
CA GLY A 273 -1.55 -6.98 2.38
C GLY A 273 -1.59 -5.46 2.21
N MET A 274 -2.78 -4.86 2.24
CA MET A 274 -2.98 -3.43 2.50
C MET A 274 -3.97 -3.33 3.65
N ALA A 275 -3.62 -2.56 4.68
CA ALA A 275 -4.46 -2.39 5.86
C ALA A 275 -5.69 -1.54 5.54
N ASP A 276 -6.82 -1.87 6.16
CA ASP A 276 -7.97 -0.96 6.28
C ASP A 276 -8.71 -1.26 7.59
N GLU A 277 -8.98 -0.22 8.37
CA GLU A 277 -9.53 -0.33 9.73
C GLU A 277 -11.06 -0.33 9.71
N VAL A 278 -11.68 -1.40 10.20
CA VAL A 278 -13.15 -1.49 10.34
C VAL A 278 -13.56 -1.08 11.75
N ALA A 279 -13.85 0.21 11.94
CA ALA A 279 -14.43 0.71 13.19
C ALA A 279 -15.94 0.37 13.28
N GLY A 280 -16.29 -0.48 14.25
CA GLY A 280 -17.69 -0.75 14.63
C GLY A 280 -18.26 0.30 15.61
N PRO A 281 -19.59 0.50 15.67
CA PRO A 281 -20.20 1.58 16.45
C PRO A 281 -20.29 1.27 17.95
N VAL A 282 -19.98 2.26 18.79
CA VAL A 282 -20.15 2.23 20.25
C VAL A 282 -21.39 3.07 20.64
N PRO A 283 -22.28 2.59 21.54
CA PRO A 283 -23.53 3.27 21.86
C PRO A 283 -23.35 4.50 22.74
N VAL A 284 -24.21 5.50 22.54
CA VAL A 284 -24.24 6.77 23.29
C VAL A 284 -25.38 6.78 24.32
N PRO A 285 -25.11 7.02 25.63
CA PRO A 285 -26.16 7.35 26.60
C PRO A 285 -26.43 8.87 26.59
N PRO A 286 -27.69 9.31 26.80
CA PRO A 286 -28.06 10.72 26.72
C PRO A 286 -27.72 11.51 28.00
N SER A 287 -27.44 12.81 27.85
CA SER A 287 -27.44 13.76 28.95
C SER A 287 -28.22 15.02 28.57
N THR A 288 -29.04 15.50 29.49
CA THR A 288 -30.07 16.52 29.26
C THR A 288 -29.61 17.93 29.61
N LEU A 289 -29.97 18.91 28.78
CA LEU A 289 -29.82 20.34 29.07
C LEU A 289 -31.08 20.88 29.74
N PRO A 290 -30.95 21.86 30.66
CA PRO A 290 -31.94 22.90 30.89
C PRO A 290 -31.51 24.24 30.27
N ALA A 291 -32.48 25.01 29.75
CA ALA A 291 -32.27 26.29 29.07
C ALA A 291 -32.44 27.52 30.03
N PRO A 292 -32.07 28.75 29.62
CA PRO A 292 -31.84 29.89 30.54
C PRO A 292 -32.90 31.02 30.48
N ALA A 293 -32.89 31.92 31.49
CA ALA A 293 -33.40 33.32 31.47
C ALA A 293 -33.15 34.03 32.84
N PRO A 294 -33.30 35.37 33.00
CA PRO A 294 -32.72 36.45 32.17
C PRO A 294 -32.11 37.64 32.98
N ALA A 295 -31.32 38.47 32.28
CA ALA A 295 -31.05 39.93 32.45
C ALA A 295 -31.06 40.65 33.82
N THR A 296 -30.04 41.51 34.08
CA THR A 296 -30.19 43.00 34.07
C THR A 296 -28.86 43.78 34.18
N ALA A 297 -28.93 45.07 33.82
CA ALA A 297 -27.82 46.01 33.59
C ALA A 297 -27.04 46.50 34.84
N GLY A 298 -25.84 47.07 34.64
CA GLY A 298 -25.38 48.12 35.56
C GLY A 298 -23.90 48.58 35.58
N ARG A 299 -23.60 49.65 34.81
CA ARG A 299 -22.72 50.78 35.18
C ARG A 299 -21.18 50.62 35.17
N THR A 300 -20.55 51.80 35.09
CA THR A 300 -19.14 52.06 34.74
C THR A 300 -18.40 52.81 35.86
N LEU A 301 -17.11 52.51 36.05
CA LEU A 301 -16.09 53.32 36.74
C LEU A 301 -14.76 52.93 36.04
N ARG A 302 -14.11 53.68 35.15
CA ARG A 302 -13.62 55.09 35.10
C ARG A 302 -12.34 55.34 35.93
N GLY A 303 -11.19 55.20 35.26
CA GLY A 303 -9.84 55.67 35.59
C GLY A 303 -8.94 55.30 34.40
N ALA A 304 -8.29 56.17 33.61
CA ALA A 304 -7.71 57.50 33.83
C ALA A 304 -6.49 57.44 34.79
N ARG A 305 -5.25 57.77 34.39
CA ARG A 305 -4.70 58.27 33.10
C ARG A 305 -3.20 57.90 33.01
N PHE A 306 -2.68 57.67 31.82
CA PHE A 306 -1.37 58.19 31.41
C PHE A 306 -1.38 58.50 29.90
N ALA A 307 -1.02 59.72 29.54
CA ALA A 307 -0.59 60.07 28.20
C ALA A 307 0.87 59.60 28.02
N GLY A 308 1.41 59.39 26.83
CA GLY A 308 0.87 59.61 25.50
C GLY A 308 2.03 59.87 24.55
N ALA A 309 2.29 58.95 23.63
CA ALA A 309 3.29 59.10 22.59
C ALA A 309 2.61 58.78 21.26
N VAL A 310 2.64 59.74 20.35
CA VAL A 310 1.95 59.65 19.06
C VAL A 310 2.94 59.08 18.07
N GLU A 311 2.87 57.78 17.81
CA GLU A 311 3.36 57.24 16.53
C GLU A 311 2.21 57.01 15.58
N GLU A 312 2.32 57.76 14.50
CA GLU A 312 1.46 57.91 13.35
C GLU A 312 1.16 56.56 12.71
N ALA A 313 0.05 55.94 13.11
CA ALA A 313 -0.48 54.77 12.44
C ALA A 313 -0.79 55.13 10.97
N VAL A 314 0.09 54.70 10.05
CA VAL A 314 -0.08 54.85 8.61
C VAL A 314 -1.36 54.12 8.20
N ARG A 315 -2.46 54.87 8.17
CA ARG A 315 -3.78 54.39 7.81
C ARG A 315 -3.86 54.26 6.30
N ARG A 316 -3.24 53.19 5.78
CA ARG A 316 -3.42 52.75 4.39
C ARG A 316 -4.92 52.64 4.13
N PRO A 317 -5.45 53.26 3.05
CA PRO A 317 -6.86 53.60 3.01
C PRO A 317 -7.74 52.37 2.83
N ALA A 318 -8.87 52.32 3.54
CA ALA A 318 -9.86 51.24 3.39
C ALA A 318 -10.37 51.07 1.94
N ARG A 319 -10.20 52.09 1.09
CA ARG A 319 -10.49 52.03 -0.36
C ARG A 319 -9.54 51.11 -1.13
N GLU A 320 -8.27 50.97 -0.74
CA GLU A 320 -7.33 50.05 -1.42
C GLU A 320 -7.65 48.60 -1.09
N ALA A 321 -7.98 48.30 0.18
CA ALA A 321 -8.36 46.95 0.61
C ALA A 321 -9.70 46.49 0.01
N ASP A 322 -10.71 47.38 -0.05
CA ASP A 322 -12.01 47.07 -0.65
C ASP A 322 -11.93 46.98 -2.19
N ALA A 323 -11.10 47.80 -2.84
CA ALA A 323 -10.81 47.68 -4.27
C ALA A 323 -10.09 46.38 -4.62
N GLY A 324 -9.07 45.97 -3.84
CA GLY A 324 -8.41 44.68 -4.00
C GLY A 324 -9.38 43.51 -3.82
N GLY A 325 -10.22 43.56 -2.79
CA GLY A 325 -11.28 42.57 -2.58
C GLY A 325 -12.38 42.59 -3.66
N ALA A 326 -12.60 43.70 -4.35
CA ALA A 326 -13.52 43.79 -5.49
C ALA A 326 -12.93 43.16 -6.76
N ASP A 327 -11.67 43.43 -7.09
CA ASP A 327 -11.00 42.80 -8.24
C ASP A 327 -10.77 41.30 -8.02
N ASP A 328 -10.37 40.88 -6.81
CA ASP A 328 -10.30 39.46 -6.45
C ASP A 328 -11.65 38.76 -6.65
N ARG A 329 -12.75 39.37 -6.22
CA ARG A 329 -14.12 38.86 -6.46
C ARG A 329 -14.49 38.81 -7.95
N ALA A 330 -14.01 39.76 -8.76
CA ALA A 330 -14.27 39.77 -10.20
C ALA A 330 -13.44 38.70 -10.92
N GLN A 331 -12.16 38.57 -10.58
CA GLN A 331 -11.25 37.57 -11.15
C GLN A 331 -11.68 36.14 -10.80
N VAL A 332 -12.01 35.87 -9.53
CA VAL A 332 -12.58 34.57 -9.12
C VAL A 332 -13.88 34.27 -9.88
N GLY A 333 -14.74 35.26 -10.11
CA GLY A 333 -15.96 35.11 -10.91
C GLY A 333 -15.66 34.63 -12.34
N ARG A 334 -14.82 35.39 -13.06
CA ARG A 334 -14.40 35.06 -14.44
C ARG A 334 -13.78 33.65 -14.53
N THR A 335 -12.93 33.27 -13.58
CA THR A 335 -12.29 31.95 -13.54
C THR A 335 -13.31 30.82 -13.32
N VAL A 336 -14.28 31.00 -12.42
CA VAL A 336 -15.34 30.01 -12.19
C VAL A 336 -16.27 29.88 -13.40
N GLU A 337 -16.58 30.98 -14.10
CA GLU A 337 -17.32 30.95 -15.37
C GLU A 337 -16.56 30.18 -16.48
N VAL A 338 -15.24 30.40 -16.60
CA VAL A 338 -14.39 29.65 -17.54
C VAL A 338 -14.34 28.16 -17.17
N LEU A 339 -14.22 27.82 -15.89
CA LEU A 339 -14.22 26.44 -15.41
C LEU A 339 -15.56 25.74 -15.71
N ALA A 340 -16.69 26.39 -15.41
CA ALA A 340 -18.02 25.88 -15.70
C ALA A 340 -18.21 25.61 -17.20
N ARG A 341 -17.72 26.52 -18.07
CA ARG A 341 -17.73 26.32 -19.52
C ARG A 341 -16.87 25.12 -19.93
N LEU A 342 -15.63 25.00 -19.43
CA LEU A 342 -14.74 23.88 -19.75
C LEU A 342 -15.35 22.53 -19.33
N ARG A 343 -16.04 22.47 -18.19
CA ARG A 343 -16.80 21.29 -17.75
C ARG A 343 -18.00 21.00 -18.67
N GLY A 344 -18.77 22.02 -19.05
CA GLY A 344 -19.88 21.88 -20.01
C GLY A 344 -19.46 21.44 -21.42
N GLU A 345 -18.26 21.83 -21.85
CA GLU A 345 -17.63 21.41 -23.11
C GLU A 345 -16.94 20.02 -23.01
N GLY A 346 -16.91 19.39 -21.84
CA GLY A 346 -16.25 18.10 -21.60
C GLY A 346 -14.71 18.16 -21.57
N ARG A 347 -14.11 19.35 -21.54
CA ARG A 347 -12.66 19.62 -21.63
C ARG A 347 -11.97 19.43 -20.28
N SER A 348 -12.09 18.23 -19.72
CA SER A 348 -11.68 17.92 -18.34
C SER A 348 -10.19 18.13 -18.03
N GLY A 349 -9.30 17.95 -19.01
CA GLY A 349 -7.86 18.20 -18.83
C GLY A 349 -7.53 19.69 -18.64
N GLU A 350 -8.18 20.56 -19.42
CA GLU A 350 -8.00 22.02 -19.30
C GLU A 350 -8.68 22.57 -18.04
N ALA A 351 -9.83 22.01 -17.65
CA ALA A 351 -10.46 22.31 -16.36
C ALA A 351 -9.54 21.96 -15.18
N HIS A 352 -8.84 20.82 -15.24
CA HIS A 352 -7.86 20.43 -14.21
C HIS A 352 -6.61 21.33 -14.23
N ALA A 353 -6.08 21.68 -15.40
CA ALA A 353 -4.96 22.63 -15.52
C ALA A 353 -5.31 24.01 -14.91
N LEU A 354 -6.53 24.51 -15.15
CA LEU A 354 -7.02 25.74 -14.54
C LEU A 354 -7.13 25.63 -13.01
N LEU A 355 -7.59 24.49 -12.48
CA LEU A 355 -7.63 24.26 -11.03
C LEU A 355 -6.23 24.22 -10.40
N ALA A 356 -5.24 23.62 -11.07
CA ALA A 356 -3.85 23.62 -10.63
C ALA A 356 -3.22 25.03 -10.63
N GLU A 357 -3.52 25.86 -11.63
CA GLU A 357 -3.12 27.28 -11.65
C GLU A 357 -3.76 28.04 -10.47
N VAL A 358 -5.06 27.86 -10.27
CA VAL A 358 -5.83 28.51 -9.19
C VAL A 358 -5.38 28.05 -7.80
N ALA A 359 -4.90 26.80 -7.65
CA ALA A 359 -4.34 26.30 -6.39
C ALA A 359 -3.08 27.07 -5.96
N ALA A 360 -2.30 27.62 -6.90
CA ALA A 360 -1.11 28.40 -6.61
C ALA A 360 -1.39 29.86 -6.18
N TRP A 361 -2.64 30.33 -6.34
CA TRP A 361 -3.04 31.71 -6.05
C TRP A 361 -2.86 32.10 -4.57
N GLU A 362 -3.04 33.39 -4.28
CA GLU A 362 -2.83 33.92 -2.95
C GLU A 362 -3.84 33.35 -1.93
N PRO A 363 -3.39 32.87 -0.75
CA PRO A 363 -4.22 32.27 0.30
C PRO A 363 -5.53 32.99 0.61
N ALA A 364 -5.53 34.33 0.59
CA ALA A 364 -6.72 35.15 0.85
C ALA A 364 -7.88 34.93 -0.16
N ARG A 365 -7.60 34.35 -1.34
CA ARG A 365 -8.62 34.08 -2.38
C ARG A 365 -9.37 32.76 -2.17
N PHE A 366 -8.86 31.83 -1.35
CA PHE A 366 -9.48 30.52 -1.12
C PHE A 366 -10.94 30.60 -0.59
N PRO A 367 -11.28 31.49 0.35
CA PRO A 367 -12.66 31.73 0.75
C PRO A 367 -13.59 32.19 -0.39
N LEU A 368 -13.10 33.05 -1.28
CA LEU A 368 -13.88 33.55 -2.42
C LEU A 368 -14.09 32.45 -3.46
N LEU A 369 -13.05 31.64 -3.72
CA LEU A 369 -13.11 30.47 -4.60
C LEU A 369 -14.11 29.44 -4.10
N ALA A 370 -14.05 29.09 -2.80
CA ALA A 370 -14.99 28.19 -2.16
C ALA A 370 -16.45 28.63 -2.35
N GLU A 371 -16.75 29.89 -2.05
CA GLU A 371 -18.12 30.41 -2.13
C GLU A 371 -18.62 30.48 -3.58
N ARG A 372 -17.75 30.84 -4.54
CA ARG A 372 -18.14 30.95 -5.96
C ARG A 372 -18.28 29.60 -6.67
N LEU A 373 -17.43 28.62 -6.36
CA LEU A 373 -17.57 27.26 -6.87
C LEU A 373 -18.87 26.62 -6.35
N ARG A 374 -19.19 26.81 -5.07
CA ARG A 374 -20.46 26.38 -4.46
C ARG A 374 -21.68 27.06 -5.10
N GLN A 375 -21.61 28.37 -5.35
CA GLN A 375 -22.68 29.09 -6.05
C GLN A 375 -22.88 28.61 -7.51
N ALA A 376 -21.85 28.06 -8.13
CA ALA A 376 -21.89 27.49 -9.49
C ALA A 376 -22.24 25.99 -9.55
N GLY A 377 -22.43 25.31 -8.42
CA GLY A 377 -22.67 23.86 -8.37
C GLY A 377 -21.42 23.02 -8.73
N LEU A 378 -20.23 23.56 -8.46
CA LEU A 378 -18.93 22.94 -8.75
C LEU A 378 -18.23 22.44 -7.47
N GLU A 379 -18.99 21.84 -6.55
CA GLU A 379 -18.46 21.30 -5.29
C GLU A 379 -17.40 20.21 -5.49
N ALA A 380 -17.48 19.44 -6.59
CA ALA A 380 -16.46 18.45 -6.95
C ALA A 380 -15.12 19.13 -7.30
N ASP A 381 -15.15 20.20 -8.10
CA ASP A 381 -13.97 20.99 -8.43
C ASP A 381 -13.39 21.70 -7.20
N TRP A 382 -14.21 22.08 -6.20
CA TRP A 382 -13.71 22.56 -4.92
C TRP A 382 -12.90 21.49 -4.16
N GLN A 383 -13.33 20.22 -4.18
CA GLN A 383 -12.55 19.14 -3.57
C GLN A 383 -11.23 18.87 -4.33
N THR A 384 -11.23 18.98 -5.66
CA THR A 384 -9.99 18.96 -6.46
C THR A 384 -9.09 20.13 -6.11
N LEU A 385 -9.61 21.35 -5.97
CA LEU A 385 -8.82 22.52 -5.61
C LEU A 385 -8.19 22.41 -4.22
N LEU A 386 -8.90 21.85 -3.24
CA LEU A 386 -8.34 21.54 -1.92
C LEU A 386 -7.19 20.52 -2.00
N TRP A 387 -7.32 19.51 -2.86
CA TRP A 387 -6.29 18.50 -3.09
C TRP A 387 -5.02 19.11 -3.70
N GLU A 388 -5.15 19.90 -4.78
CA GLU A 388 -3.99 20.58 -5.40
C GLU A 388 -3.33 21.57 -4.42
N ALA A 389 -4.13 22.33 -3.66
CA ALA A 389 -3.62 23.26 -2.65
C ALA A 389 -2.87 22.57 -1.51
N ALA A 390 -3.12 21.28 -1.24
CA ALA A 390 -2.37 20.52 -0.26
C ALA A 390 -0.87 20.36 -0.61
N ALA A 391 -0.50 20.53 -1.88
CA ALA A 391 0.88 20.51 -2.37
C ALA A 391 1.64 21.84 -2.20
N LEU A 392 0.96 22.94 -1.83
CA LEU A 392 1.58 24.25 -1.64
C LEU A 392 2.80 24.23 -0.69
N PRO A 393 3.77 25.16 -0.81
CA PRO A 393 4.79 25.37 0.23
C PRO A 393 4.13 25.54 1.60
N ALA A 394 4.70 24.94 2.65
CA ALA A 394 4.03 24.79 3.95
C ALA A 394 3.49 26.10 4.55
N GLY A 395 4.21 27.20 4.35
CA GLY A 395 3.78 28.54 4.78
C GLY A 395 2.59 29.11 3.99
N ARG A 396 2.39 28.74 2.72
CA ARG A 396 1.19 29.08 1.94
C ARG A 396 0.02 28.15 2.28
N LEU A 397 0.30 26.86 2.52
CA LEU A 397 -0.68 25.88 3.00
C LEU A 397 -1.35 26.34 4.30
N VAL A 398 -0.57 26.69 5.32
CA VAL A 398 -1.12 27.15 6.61
C VAL A 398 -1.90 28.46 6.44
N ALA A 399 -1.38 29.41 5.64
CA ALA A 399 -2.09 30.66 5.38
C ALA A 399 -3.44 30.45 4.65
N ALA A 400 -3.54 29.47 3.73
CA ALA A 400 -4.78 29.16 3.01
C ALA A 400 -5.79 28.45 3.92
N ALA A 401 -5.31 27.55 4.80
CA ALA A 401 -6.12 26.93 5.82
C ALA A 401 -6.66 27.95 6.84
N ASP A 402 -5.82 28.88 7.30
CA ASP A 402 -6.22 29.97 8.21
C ASP A 402 -7.23 30.92 7.53
N ALA A 403 -7.02 31.30 6.26
CA ALA A 403 -7.99 32.10 5.51
C ALA A 403 -9.37 31.42 5.41
N LEU A 404 -9.41 30.10 5.23
CA LEU A 404 -10.65 29.31 5.26
C LEU A 404 -11.27 29.26 6.67
N VAL A 405 -10.47 29.15 7.74
CA VAL A 405 -10.97 29.17 9.13
C VAL A 405 -11.61 30.52 9.47
N GLU A 406 -10.93 31.63 9.17
CA GLU A 406 -11.44 33.00 9.41
C GLU A 406 -12.71 33.30 8.60
N ALA A 407 -12.84 32.71 7.41
CA ALA A 407 -14.05 32.77 6.59
C ALA A 407 -15.18 31.82 7.04
N GLY A 408 -15.07 31.19 8.21
CA GLY A 408 -16.10 30.29 8.76
C GLY A 408 -16.12 28.89 8.13
N ARG A 409 -15.04 28.48 7.43
CA ARG A 409 -14.89 27.14 6.82
C ARG A 409 -13.77 26.31 7.49
N PRO A 410 -13.84 26.05 8.81
CA PRO A 410 -12.77 25.34 9.53
C PRO A 410 -12.70 23.84 9.21
N ALA A 411 -13.73 23.27 8.57
CA ALA A 411 -13.68 21.88 8.09
C ALA A 411 -12.67 21.75 6.94
N ASP A 412 -12.76 22.63 5.94
CA ASP A 412 -11.89 22.68 4.77
C ASP A 412 -10.46 23.06 5.12
N GLY A 413 -10.26 24.05 6.01
CA GLY A 413 -8.92 24.39 6.50
C GLY A 413 -8.23 23.21 7.20
N ARG A 414 -8.95 22.46 8.05
CA ARG A 414 -8.43 21.22 8.66
C ARG A 414 -8.22 20.09 7.66
N GLN A 415 -9.05 20.00 6.61
CA GLN A 415 -8.88 19.01 5.54
C GLN A 415 -7.60 19.29 4.75
N MET A 416 -7.39 20.54 4.33
CA MET A 416 -6.21 20.99 3.61
C MET A 416 -4.93 20.75 4.42
N LEU A 417 -4.92 21.09 5.72
CA LEU A 417 -3.79 20.79 6.61
C LEU A 417 -3.52 19.27 6.69
N ARG A 418 -4.54 18.44 6.91
CA ARG A 418 -4.38 16.97 6.97
C ARG A 418 -3.85 16.40 5.66
N GLN A 419 -4.34 16.87 4.50
CA GLN A 419 -3.82 16.46 3.20
C GLN A 419 -2.35 16.88 3.04
N GLY A 420 -1.98 18.08 3.49
CA GLY A 420 -0.60 18.56 3.49
C GLY A 420 0.37 17.76 4.36
N THR A 421 -0.12 16.99 5.35
CA THR A 421 0.70 16.06 6.15
C THR A 421 1.07 14.76 5.41
N ALA A 422 0.51 14.51 4.22
CA ALA A 422 0.81 13.34 3.39
C ALA A 422 2.26 13.31 2.87
N ARG A 423 2.98 14.44 2.92
CA ARG A 423 4.39 14.59 2.53
C ARG A 423 5.31 13.58 3.25
N PRO A 424 6.42 13.16 2.62
CA PRO A 424 7.47 12.38 3.26
C PRO A 424 7.99 13.05 4.55
N PRO A 425 8.30 12.29 5.62
CA PRO A 425 8.75 12.88 6.89
C PRO A 425 9.94 13.83 6.77
N GLY A 426 10.94 13.49 5.95
CA GLY A 426 12.10 14.35 5.69
C GLY A 426 11.74 15.70 5.05
N GLU A 427 10.77 15.73 4.14
CA GLU A 427 10.28 16.99 3.54
C GLU A 427 9.54 17.84 4.57
N VAL A 428 8.76 17.22 5.46
CA VAL A 428 8.10 17.94 6.57
C VAL A 428 9.14 18.56 7.50
N GLY A 429 10.21 17.84 7.84
CA GLY A 429 11.35 18.37 8.59
C GLY A 429 11.97 19.60 7.93
N HIS A 430 12.32 19.51 6.64
CA HIS A 430 12.87 20.65 5.89
C HIS A 430 11.90 21.83 5.79
N ALA A 431 10.61 21.58 5.59
CA ALA A 431 9.60 22.63 5.52
C ALA A 431 9.45 23.36 6.88
N ILE A 432 9.51 22.64 8.00
CA ILE A 432 9.54 23.23 9.34
C ILE A 432 10.80 24.08 9.52
N LEU A 433 11.99 23.58 9.14
CA LEU A 433 13.24 24.32 9.25
C LEU A 433 13.23 25.62 8.45
N GLY A 434 12.66 25.61 7.24
CA GLY A 434 12.41 26.81 6.44
C GLY A 434 11.52 27.82 7.15
N LEU A 435 10.37 27.38 7.68
CA LEU A 435 9.47 28.25 8.46
C LEU A 435 10.14 28.80 9.74
N VAL A 436 10.98 28.02 10.43
CA VAL A 436 11.73 28.51 11.59
C VAL A 436 12.78 29.56 11.16
N ALA A 437 13.44 29.38 10.01
CA ALA A 437 14.38 30.36 9.46
C ALA A 437 13.67 31.67 9.04
N GLU A 438 12.43 31.58 8.55
CA GLU A 438 11.56 32.72 8.25
C GLU A 438 10.94 33.38 9.51
N GLY A 439 11.17 32.84 10.72
CA GLY A 439 10.57 33.34 11.98
C GLY A 439 9.08 33.02 12.16
N ARG A 440 8.54 32.10 11.35
CA ARG A 440 7.10 31.79 11.23
C ARG A 440 6.62 30.77 12.25
N HIS A 441 6.82 31.12 13.52
CA HIS A 441 6.58 30.22 14.66
C HIS A 441 5.11 29.79 14.82
N ARG A 442 4.14 30.60 14.39
CA ARG A 442 2.71 30.22 14.39
C ARG A 442 2.48 29.05 13.44
N GLU A 443 2.97 29.17 12.21
CA GLU A 443 2.77 28.19 11.15
C GLU A 443 3.49 26.87 11.45
N VAL A 444 4.68 26.94 12.05
CA VAL A 444 5.37 25.76 12.61
C VAL A 444 4.47 25.00 13.60
N ARG A 445 3.84 25.70 14.55
CA ARG A 445 2.97 25.07 15.56
C ARG A 445 1.69 24.49 14.97
N VAL A 446 1.03 25.20 14.05
CA VAL A 446 -0.19 24.72 13.36
C VAL A 446 0.11 23.48 12.51
N LEU A 447 1.20 23.50 11.75
CA LEU A 447 1.63 22.37 10.93
C LEU A 447 2.00 21.15 11.79
N LEU A 448 2.76 21.36 12.88
CA LEU A 448 3.18 20.28 13.77
C LEU A 448 2.03 19.67 14.57
N ASP A 449 1.07 20.45 15.07
CA ASP A 449 -0.15 19.92 15.71
C ASP A 449 -0.94 19.05 14.72
N ALA A 450 -1.16 19.54 13.49
CA ALA A 450 -1.82 18.76 12.44
C ALA A 450 -1.05 17.48 12.08
N TYR A 451 0.28 17.56 11.99
CA TYR A 451 1.18 16.45 11.66
C TYR A 451 1.17 15.36 12.74
N VAL A 452 1.37 15.73 14.02
CA VAL A 452 1.40 14.77 15.13
C VAL A 452 0.02 14.13 15.39
N ARG A 453 -1.08 14.82 15.08
CA ARG A 453 -2.43 14.23 15.11
C ARG A 453 -2.67 13.23 13.98
N ALA A 454 -2.16 13.51 12.78
CA ALA A 454 -2.43 12.72 11.58
C ALA A 454 -1.49 11.51 11.39
N ARG A 455 -0.29 11.55 11.98
CA ARG A 455 0.77 10.56 11.76
C ARG A 455 0.97 9.61 12.93
N THR A 456 1.63 8.48 12.65
CA THR A 456 2.12 7.60 13.73
C THR A 456 3.29 8.25 14.47
N PRO A 457 3.56 7.88 15.73
CA PRO A 457 4.73 8.37 16.46
C PRO A 457 6.07 8.13 15.73
N GLU A 458 6.19 7.03 14.99
CA GLU A 458 7.39 6.65 14.23
C GLU A 458 7.54 7.47 12.94
N GLU A 459 6.43 7.80 12.28
CA GLU A 459 6.43 8.77 11.16
C GLU A 459 6.80 10.17 11.64
N ALA A 460 6.24 10.60 12.77
CA ALA A 460 6.57 11.88 13.38
C ALA A 460 8.03 11.94 13.86
N ALA A 461 8.57 10.86 14.43
CA ALA A 461 9.97 10.77 14.82
C ALA A 461 10.93 10.88 13.62
N ARG A 462 10.60 10.24 12.48
CA ARG A 462 11.41 10.32 11.25
C ARG A 462 11.51 11.74 10.68
N SER A 463 10.55 12.63 10.91
CA SER A 463 10.65 14.01 10.42
C SER A 463 11.75 14.82 11.11
N ALA A 464 12.30 14.35 12.24
CA ALA A 464 13.41 14.99 12.93
C ALA A 464 14.77 14.81 12.22
N GLU A 465 14.91 13.83 11.32
CA GLU A 465 16.17 13.43 10.67
C GLU A 465 17.00 14.58 10.07
N PRO A 466 16.43 15.60 9.38
CA PRO A 466 17.22 16.66 8.75
C PRO A 466 18.02 17.53 9.74
N GLU A 467 17.46 17.83 10.92
CA GLU A 467 18.16 18.59 11.96
C GLU A 467 17.60 18.27 13.37
N PRO A 468 17.97 17.11 13.95
CA PRO A 468 17.29 16.58 15.14
C PRO A 468 17.33 17.52 16.34
N ARG A 469 18.44 18.27 16.51
CA ARG A 469 18.63 19.23 17.61
C ARG A 469 17.59 20.36 17.64
N ARG A 470 17.01 20.73 16.49
CA ARG A 470 15.97 21.77 16.38
C ARG A 470 14.58 21.18 16.24
N LEU A 471 14.45 20.05 15.54
CA LEU A 471 13.15 19.44 15.24
C LEU A 471 12.58 18.64 16.41
N VAL A 472 13.41 17.90 17.18
CA VAL A 472 12.92 17.10 18.31
C VAL A 472 12.20 17.95 19.36
N PRO A 473 12.74 19.08 19.86
CA PRO A 473 12.03 19.90 20.84
C PRO A 473 10.65 20.40 20.35
N LEU A 474 10.55 20.80 19.07
CA LEU A 474 9.32 21.28 18.46
C LEU A 474 8.27 20.16 18.30
N LEU A 475 8.69 18.98 17.87
CA LEU A 475 7.87 17.77 17.77
C LEU A 475 7.31 17.36 19.14
N LEU A 476 8.15 17.39 20.19
CA LEU A 476 7.73 17.09 21.55
C LEU A 476 6.78 18.15 22.14
N GLU A 477 7.00 19.45 21.85
CA GLU A 477 6.07 20.51 22.25
C GLU A 477 4.69 20.31 21.62
N ALA A 478 4.65 20.06 20.30
CA ALA A 478 3.41 19.79 19.59
C ALA A 478 2.69 18.56 20.13
N ALA A 479 3.41 17.46 20.39
CA ALA A 479 2.83 16.25 20.96
C ALA A 479 2.23 16.47 22.36
N ARG A 480 2.87 17.27 23.23
CA ARG A 480 2.30 17.70 24.52
C ARG A 480 1.02 18.52 24.34
N GLY A 481 0.95 19.36 23.29
CA GLY A 481 -0.25 20.11 22.92
C GLY A 481 -1.41 19.23 22.45
N VAL A 482 -1.12 18.03 21.93
CA VAL A 482 -2.13 17.04 21.52
C VAL A 482 -2.61 16.21 22.72
N SER A 483 -1.72 15.48 23.40
CA SER A 483 -2.01 14.75 24.63
C SER A 483 -0.73 14.25 25.34
N ASN A 484 -0.83 13.95 26.64
CA ASN A 484 0.27 13.33 27.39
C ASN A 484 0.67 11.96 26.82
N GLU A 485 -0.30 11.17 26.35
CA GLU A 485 -0.07 9.87 25.71
C GLU A 485 0.76 10.04 24.43
N ARG A 486 0.34 10.91 23.51
CA ARG A 486 1.07 11.22 22.27
C ARG A 486 2.47 11.78 22.52
N HIS A 487 2.66 12.53 23.62
CA HIS A 487 4.00 12.94 24.02
C HIS A 487 4.89 11.74 24.38
N TRP A 488 4.42 10.81 25.20
CA TRP A 488 5.20 9.64 25.60
C TRP A 488 5.45 8.67 24.45
N ASP A 489 4.46 8.46 23.58
CA ASP A 489 4.61 7.65 22.37
C ASP A 489 5.71 8.22 21.45
N LEU A 490 5.69 9.54 21.23
CA LEU A 490 6.70 10.21 20.41
C LEU A 490 8.08 10.20 21.07
N VAL A 491 8.16 10.36 22.40
CA VAL A 491 9.41 10.17 23.16
C VAL A 491 9.96 8.75 22.98
N HIS A 492 9.10 7.73 22.97
CA HIS A 492 9.51 6.35 22.72
C HIS A 492 10.01 6.16 21.28
N ALA A 493 9.25 6.61 20.29
CA ALA A 493 9.61 6.50 18.88
C ALA A 493 10.92 7.23 18.53
N LEU A 494 11.14 8.43 19.09
CA LEU A 494 12.38 9.19 18.92
C LEU A 494 13.60 8.46 19.52
N ARG A 495 13.46 7.84 20.69
CA ARG A 495 14.52 6.99 21.28
C ARG A 495 14.80 5.74 20.45
N VAL A 496 13.76 5.10 19.91
CA VAL A 496 13.90 3.94 19.02
C VAL A 496 14.60 4.32 17.71
N ALA A 497 14.36 5.53 17.20
CA ALA A 497 15.06 6.11 16.05
C ALA A 497 16.49 6.61 16.35
N GLY A 498 16.95 6.54 17.62
CA GLY A 498 18.31 6.92 18.02
C GLY A 498 18.52 8.42 18.26
N PHE A 499 17.46 9.23 18.31
CA PHE A 499 17.57 10.65 18.62
C PHE A 499 17.69 10.90 20.13
N ALA A 500 18.35 12.00 20.50
CA ALA A 500 18.33 12.51 21.88
C ALA A 500 16.99 13.21 22.16
N VAL A 501 16.40 12.95 23.33
CA VAL A 501 15.01 13.29 23.69
C VAL A 501 14.90 13.82 25.11
#